data_AF-A0A1X7URU7-F1
#
_entry.id   AF-A0A1X7URU7-F1
#
_cell.length_a   1.000
_cell.length_b   1.000
_cell.length_c   1.000
_cell.angle_alpha   90.00
_cell.angle_beta   90.00
_cell.angle_gamma   90.00
#
_symmetry.space_group_name_H-M   'P 1'
#
loop_
_entity.id
_entity.type
_entity.pdbx_description
1 polymer ?
#
loop_
_entity_poly.entity_id
_entity_poly.type
_entity_poly.pdbx_seq_one_letter_code
_entity_poly.pdbx_strand_id
1 'polypeptide(L)' 'MMSDTGLSKVSSDSIFKILSTPPVLNDGTIFTVLMSAADPSLYTGWIRGVS' A
#
# COMPACT_ATOMS: atom_id res chain seq x y z
N MET A 1 13.63 -8.07 -8.35
CA MET A 1 12.43 -8.90 -8.58
C MET A 1 11.22 -7.99 -8.50
N MET A 2 10.51 -7.78 -9.61
CA MET A 2 9.25 -7.05 -9.59
C MET A 2 8.25 -7.85 -8.77
N SER A 3 7.60 -7.22 -7.79
CA SER A 3 6.47 -7.79 -7.08
C SER A 3 5.42 -8.23 -8.12
N ASP A 4 5.14 -9.53 -8.15
CA ASP A 4 4.32 -10.29 -9.12
C ASP A 4 2.82 -9.89 -9.16
N THR A 5 2.50 -8.64 -8.90
CA THR A 5 1.15 -8.09 -8.96
C THR A 5 0.84 -7.73 -10.41
N GLY A 6 0.60 -8.75 -11.22
CA GLY A 6 -0.03 -8.57 -12.53
C GLY A 6 -1.45 -8.02 -12.38
N LEU A 7 -2.02 -7.47 -13.46
CA LEU A 7 -3.35 -6.84 -13.46
C LEU A 7 -4.45 -7.70 -12.81
N SER A 8 -4.40 -9.02 -13.00
CA SER A 8 -5.35 -9.97 -12.44
C SER A 8 -5.26 -10.18 -10.92
N LYS A 9 -4.20 -9.68 -10.28
CA LYS A 9 -3.94 -9.82 -8.84
C LYS A 9 -3.98 -8.49 -8.10
N VAL A 10 -4.44 -7.41 -8.74
CA VAL A 10 -4.59 -6.10 -8.12
C VAL A 10 -5.76 -6.12 -7.13
N SER A 11 -5.41 -5.99 -5.86
CA SER A 11 -6.33 -5.82 -4.72
C SER A 11 -5.75 -4.81 -3.73
N SER A 12 -6.58 -4.30 -2.80
CA SER A 12 -6.16 -3.44 -1.69
C SER A 12 -4.96 -4.03 -0.94
N ASP A 13 -5.01 -5.31 -0.60
CA ASP A 13 -3.94 -6.01 0.13
C ASP A 13 -2.64 -6.08 -0.67
N SER A 14 -2.74 -6.38 -1.97
CA SER A 14 -1.57 -6.43 -2.86
C SER A 14 -0.90 -5.06 -3.00
N ILE A 15 -1.70 -4.00 -3.09
CA ILE A 15 -1.23 -2.61 -3.18
C ILE A 15 -0.56 -2.22 -1.86
N PHE A 16 -1.20 -2.53 -0.73
CA PHE A 16 -0.62 -2.26 0.59
C PHE A 16 0.72 -2.94 0.80
N LYS A 17 0.85 -4.19 0.34
CA LYS A 17 2.10 -4.96 0.40
C LYS A 17 3.19 -4.30 -0.46
N ILE A 18 2.86 -3.85 -1.67
CA ILE A 18 3.79 -3.10 -2.53
C ILE A 18 4.24 -1.82 -1.82
N LEU A 19 3.31 -1.02 -1.29
CA LEU A 19 3.59 0.22 -0.57
C LEU A 19 4.39 -0.01 0.72
N SER A 20 4.40 -1.24 1.25
CA SER A 20 5.14 -1.63 2.44
C SER A 20 6.49 -2.30 2.15
N THR A 21 6.89 -2.42 0.89
CA THR A 21 8.15 -3.09 0.50
C THR A 21 9.27 -2.05 0.32
N PRO A 22 10.45 -2.19 0.94
CA PRO A 22 11.58 -1.31 0.67
C PRO A 22 12.01 -1.36 -0.82
N PRO A 23 12.43 -0.23 -1.42
CA PRO A 23 12.59 1.10 -0.82
C PRO A 23 11.32 1.97 -0.87
N VAL A 24 10.19 1.44 -1.37
CA VAL A 24 8.92 2.18 -1.46
C VAL A 24 8.48 2.62 -0.08
N LEU A 25 8.49 1.70 0.88
CA LEU A 25 8.51 2.04 2.30
C LEU A 25 9.95 2.36 2.70
N ASN A 26 10.14 3.54 3.29
CA ASN A 26 11.43 4.02 3.80
C ASN A 26 11.21 4.89 5.04
N ASP A 27 12.32 5.29 5.67
CA ASP A 27 12.32 6.05 6.94
C ASP A 27 11.66 7.43 6.83
N GLY A 28 11.51 7.97 5.62
CA GLY A 28 10.79 9.22 5.37
C GLY A 28 9.29 9.04 5.16
N THR A 29 8.78 7.81 5.11
CA THR A 29 7.34 7.54 4.89
C THR A 29 6.55 7.86 6.15
N ILE A 30 5.68 8.87 6.09
CA ILE A 30 4.90 9.33 7.26
C ILE A 30 3.59 8.54 7.42
N PHE A 31 2.91 8.23 6.31
CA PHE A 31 1.67 7.47 6.33
C PHE A 31 1.46 6.72 5.01
N THR A 32 0.62 5.70 5.05
CA THR A 32 0.09 5.00 3.87
C THR A 32 -1.42 5.10 3.90
N VAL A 33 -2.05 5.45 2.77
CA VAL A 33 -3.51 5.43 2.62
C VAL A 33 -3.88 4.52 1.46
N LEU A 34 -4.88 3.66 1.69
CA LEU A 34 -5.57 2.94 0.64
C LEU A 34 -6.95 3.55 0.44
N MET A 35 -7.42 3.58 -0.81
CA MET A 35 -8.74 4.09 -1.16
C MET A 35 -9.22 3.47 -2.46
N SER A 36 -10.53 3.37 -2.62
CA SER A 36 -11.21 3.04 -3.87
C SER A 36 -12.40 3.98 -4.03
N ALA A 37 -12.50 4.67 -5.17
CA ALA A 37 -13.65 5.53 -5.44
C ALA A 37 -14.96 4.73 -5.58
N ALA A 38 -14.86 3.48 -6.05
CA ALA A 38 -16.00 2.58 -6.20
C ALA A 38 -16.40 1.90 -4.88
N ASP A 39 -15.47 1.83 -3.91
CA ASP A 39 -15.72 1.25 -2.59
C ASP A 39 -15.16 2.17 -1.48
N PRO A 40 -15.99 3.08 -0.95
CA PRO A 40 -15.60 4.00 0.10
C PRO A 40 -15.18 3.32 1.41
N SER A 41 -15.58 2.07 1.65
CA SER A 41 -15.22 1.34 2.87
C SER A 41 -13.72 1.03 2.95
N LEU A 42 -13.04 1.01 1.79
CA LEU A 42 -11.61 0.80 1.69
C LEU A 42 -10.77 2.03 2.05
N TYR A 43 -11.38 3.19 2.34
CA TYR A 43 -10.64 4.36 2.79
C TYR A 43 -10.05 4.09 4.18
N THR A 44 -8.77 3.72 4.23
CA THR A 44 -8.04 3.40 5.46
C THR A 44 -6.64 3.95 5.41
N GLY A 45 -6.20 4.57 6.51
CA GLY A 45 -4.87 5.15 6.66
C GLY A 45 -4.10 4.51 7.82
N TRP A 46 -2.79 4.34 7.62
CA TRP A 46 -1.85 3.87 8.63
C TRP A 46 -0.74 4.91 8.80
N ILE A 47 -0.52 5.38 10.02
CA ILE A 47 0.70 6.11 10.35
C ILE A 47 1.87 5.13 10.21
N ARG A 48 2.90 5.53 9.46
CA ARG A 48 4.13 4.75 9.28
C ARG A 48 5.20 5.43 10.12
N GLY A 49 5.68 4.74 11.15
CA GLY A 49 6.66 5.25 12.09
C GLY A 49 7.95 4.45 12.03
N VAL A 50 9.07 5.15 12.26
CA VAL A 50 10.38 4.58 12.55
C VAL A 50 10.28 3.64 13.75
N SER A 51 10.56 2.35 13.51
CA SER A 51 10.94 1.42 14.58
C SER A 51 12.24 1.85 15.24
#